data_AF-A0A2V7XEI5-F1
#
_entry.id   AF-A0A2V7XEI5-F1
#
_cell.length_a   1.000
_cell.length_b   1.000
_cell.length_c   1.000
_cell.angle_alpha   90.00
_cell.angle_beta   90.00
_cell.angle_gamma   90.00
#
_symmetry.space_group_name_H-M   'P 1'
#
loop_
_entity.id
_entity.type
_entity.pdbx_description
1 polymer ?
#
loop_
_entity_poly.entity_id
_entity_poly.type
_entity_poly.pdbx_seq_one_letter_code
_entity_poly.pdbx_strand_id
1 'polypeptide(L)'
;MVHRCILLVAAFLLLTSSIVPQSPSRGFPTPPPSLDQEKQAPGQNPSTTARHTDLEQAQREADELARMAQTVPADVTKVREGMLPKDAIEKLKQIERLSKHLRAQLNP
;
A
#
# COMPACT_ATOMS: atom_id res chain seq x y z
N MET A 1 36.67 -14.91 -8.40
CA MET A 1 35.53 -14.00 -8.11
C MET A 1 34.51 -14.01 -9.24
N VAL A 2 34.92 -13.82 -10.50
CA VAL A 2 34.05 -13.73 -11.69
C VAL A 2 33.14 -14.95 -11.91
N HIS A 3 33.65 -16.18 -11.70
CA HIS A 3 32.86 -17.41 -11.82
C HIS A 3 31.72 -17.53 -10.79
N ARG A 4 31.93 -17.00 -9.57
CA ARG A 4 30.90 -16.96 -8.52
C ARG A 4 29.80 -15.97 -8.86
N CYS A 5 30.14 -14.85 -9.51
CA CYS A 5 29.16 -13.88 -10.01
C CYS A 5 28.36 -14.45 -11.19
N ILE A 6 29.00 -15.17 -12.12
CA ILE A 6 28.30 -15.79 -13.26
C ILE A 6 27.32 -16.88 -12.77
N LEU A 7 27.72 -17.70 -11.81
CA LEU A 7 26.83 -18.70 -11.20
C LEU A 7 25.63 -18.06 -10.49
N LEU A 8 25.83 -16.95 -9.78
CA LEU A 8 24.74 -16.24 -9.10
C LEU A 8 23.76 -15.59 -10.08
N VAL A 9 24.25 -15.01 -11.18
CA VAL A 9 23.39 -14.42 -12.23
C VAL A 9 22.62 -15.50 -13.00
N ALA A 10 23.26 -16.63 -13.31
CA ALA A 10 22.59 -17.76 -13.96
C ALA A 10 21.51 -18.40 -13.05
N ALA A 11 21.77 -18.50 -11.75
CA ALA A 11 20.77 -18.98 -10.77
C ALA A 11 19.57 -18.03 -10.66
N PHE A 12 19.78 -16.71 -10.75
CA PHE A 12 18.70 -15.73 -10.69
C PHE A 12 17.81 -15.73 -11.94
N LEU A 13 18.39 -15.98 -13.12
CA LEU A 13 17.67 -16.05 -14.40
C LEU A 13 16.83 -17.33 -14.56
N LEU A 14 17.19 -18.43 -13.89
CA LEU A 14 16.44 -19.69 -13.95
C LEU A 14 15.19 -19.70 -13.06
N LEU A 15 15.00 -18.72 -12.17
CA LEU A 15 13.89 -18.68 -11.21
C LEU A 15 12.62 -17.96 -11.72
N THR A 16 12.62 -17.35 -12.91
CA THR A 16 11.49 -16.53 -13.39
C THR A 16 10.52 -17.25 -14.35
N SER A 17 10.67 -18.56 -14.56
CA SER A 17 9.79 -19.31 -15.47
C SER A 17 8.77 -20.16 -14.72
N SER A 18 7.64 -19.55 -14.34
CA SER A 18 6.31 -20.21 -14.29
C SER A 18 5.22 -19.21 -13.90
N ILE A 19 4.56 -18.60 -14.89
CA ILE A 19 3.23 -18.03 -14.71
C ILE A 19 2.29 -18.86 -15.58
N VAL A 20 1.48 -19.71 -14.93
CA VAL A 20 0.37 -20.42 -15.57
C VAL A 20 -0.90 -19.60 -15.31
N PRO A 21 -1.52 -18.96 -16.32
CA PRO A 21 -2.83 -18.37 -16.13
C PRO A 21 -3.88 -19.48 -16.03
N GLN A 22 -4.39 -19.74 -14.83
CA GLN A 22 -5.59 -20.56 -14.66
C GLN A 22 -6.82 -19.69 -14.93
N SER A 23 -7.47 -19.90 -16.08
CA SER A 23 -8.84 -19.41 -16.32
C SER A 23 -9.82 -20.25 -15.49
N PRO A 24 -10.68 -19.66 -14.64
CA PRO A 24 -11.78 -20.39 -14.04
C PRO A 24 -12.85 -20.67 -15.10
N SER A 25 -13.21 -21.94 -15.18
CA SER A 25 -14.20 -22.51 -16.06
C SER A 25 -15.56 -21.81 -15.99
N ARG A 26 -16.17 -21.67 -17.17
CA ARG A 26 -17.60 -21.50 -17.42
C ARG A 26 -18.42 -22.46 -16.56
N GLY A 27 -19.52 -21.99 -15.95
CA GLY A 27 -20.62 -22.88 -15.56
C GLY A 27 -21.28 -22.67 -14.19
N PHE A 28 -21.30 -21.47 -13.62
CA PHE A 28 -22.20 -21.20 -12.48
C PHE A 28 -23.56 -20.69 -13.01
N PRO A 29 -24.70 -21.26 -12.58
CA PRO A 29 -26.00 -20.67 -12.85
C PRO A 29 -26.11 -19.34 -12.11
N THR A 30 -26.70 -18.34 -12.77
CA THR A 30 -26.96 -17.03 -12.19
C THR A 30 -27.83 -17.19 -10.94
N PRO A 31 -27.43 -16.64 -9.77
CA PRO A 31 -28.31 -16.65 -8.61
C PRO A 31 -29.60 -15.88 -8.91
N PRO A 32 -30.75 -16.30 -8.36
CA PRO A 32 -31.99 -15.55 -8.51
C PRO A 32 -31.83 -14.13 -7.95
N PRO A 33 -32.53 -13.13 -8.52
CA PRO A 33 -32.46 -11.76 -8.03
C PRO A 33 -32.90 -11.71 -6.56
N SER A 34 -32.12 -11.01 -5.73
CA SER A 34 -32.47 -10.74 -4.33
C SER A 34 -33.81 -9.99 -4.29
N LEU A 35 -34.72 -10.41 -3.40
CA LEU A 35 -36.05 -9.81 -3.21
C LEU A 35 -36.01 -8.32 -2.79
N ASP A 36 -34.83 -7.77 -2.53
CA ASP A 36 -34.61 -6.36 -2.22
C ASP A 36 -34.60 -5.45 -3.46
N GLN A 37 -34.61 -6.03 -4.67
CA GLN A 37 -34.55 -5.30 -5.95
C GLN A 37 -35.92 -4.79 -6.44
N GLU A 38 -36.88 -4.51 -5.55
CA GLU A 38 -38.12 -3.79 -5.91
C GLU A 38 -38.17 -2.38 -5.32
N LYS A 39 -37.11 -1.91 -4.64
CA LYS A 39 -37.10 -0.57 -4.03
C LYS A 39 -35.97 0.36 -4.46
N GLN A 40 -35.28 0.06 -5.56
CA GLN A 40 -34.27 0.97 -6.09
C GLN A 40 -34.84 1.78 -7.26
N ALA A 41 -35.44 2.91 -6.90
CA ALA A 41 -35.79 3.98 -7.82
C ALA A 41 -34.60 4.34 -8.72
N PRO A 42 -34.82 4.70 -9.99
CA PRO A 42 -33.75 5.06 -10.91
C PRO A 42 -33.19 6.42 -10.49
N GLY A 43 -31.89 6.48 -10.23
CA GLY A 43 -31.16 7.76 -10.16
C GLY A 43 -30.44 8.05 -8.85
N GLN A 44 -29.65 7.12 -8.34
CA GLN A 44 -28.46 7.49 -7.58
C GLN A 44 -27.32 6.60 -8.03
N ASN A 45 -26.71 6.97 -9.16
CA ASN A 45 -25.31 6.64 -9.38
C ASN A 45 -24.59 7.10 -8.11
N PRO A 46 -23.87 6.24 -7.36
CA PRO A 46 -22.89 6.78 -6.44
C PRO A 46 -21.97 7.57 -7.36
N SER A 47 -22.01 8.90 -7.22
CA SER A 47 -21.03 9.79 -7.82
C SER A 47 -19.68 9.15 -7.49
N THR A 48 -19.08 8.49 -8.46
CA THR A 48 -17.65 8.28 -8.50
C THR A 48 -17.10 9.69 -8.67
N THR A 49 -17.13 10.44 -7.57
CA THR A 49 -16.32 11.63 -7.40
C THR A 49 -14.93 11.11 -7.64
N ALA A 50 -14.44 11.26 -8.88
CA ALA A 50 -13.10 10.92 -9.24
C ALA A 50 -12.25 11.63 -8.21
N ARG A 51 -11.71 10.87 -7.25
CA ARG A 51 -10.83 11.41 -6.23
C ARG A 51 -9.66 11.94 -7.03
N HIS A 52 -9.64 13.24 -7.22
CA HIS A 52 -8.57 13.91 -7.92
C HIS A 52 -7.34 13.73 -7.03
N THR A 53 -6.48 12.79 -7.42
CA THR A 53 -5.22 12.54 -6.71
C THR A 53 -4.34 13.77 -6.89
N ASP A 54 -4.13 14.52 -5.81
CA ASP A 54 -3.16 15.61 -5.79
C ASP A 54 -1.76 15.03 -5.65
N LEU A 55 -1.12 14.76 -6.79
CA LEU A 55 0.22 14.15 -6.83
C LEU A 55 1.29 15.06 -6.22
N GLU A 56 1.12 16.38 -6.24
CA GLU A 56 2.07 17.29 -5.60
C GLU A 56 1.96 17.20 -4.07
N GLN A 57 0.74 17.14 -3.55
CA GLN A 57 0.48 16.88 -2.13
C GLN A 57 1.04 15.53 -1.71
N ALA A 58 0.82 14.48 -2.50
CA ALA A 58 1.37 13.15 -2.25
C ALA A 58 2.92 13.17 -2.22
N GLN A 59 3.57 13.90 -3.12
CA GLN A 59 5.02 14.03 -3.09
C GLN A 59 5.51 14.72 -1.80
N ARG A 60 4.89 15.84 -1.41
CA ARG A 60 5.25 16.58 -0.18
C ARG A 60 5.10 15.72 1.07
N GLU A 61 4.01 14.95 1.16
CA GLU A 61 3.75 14.05 2.28
C GLU A 61 4.74 12.88 2.32
N ALA A 62 5.13 12.34 1.16
CA ALA A 62 6.17 11.31 1.07
C ALA A 62 7.52 11.84 1.58
N ASP A 63 7.90 13.04 1.18
CA ASP A 63 9.13 13.68 1.64
C ASP A 63 9.09 13.96 3.15
N GLU A 64 7.95 14.40 3.69
CA GLU A 64 7.76 14.61 5.13
C GLU A 64 7.86 13.29 5.90
N LEU A 65 7.15 12.24 5.45
CA LEU A 65 7.23 10.91 6.04
C LEU A 65 8.67 10.41 6.08
N ALA A 66 9.40 10.55 4.98
CA ALA A 66 10.80 10.13 4.89
C ALA A 66 11.69 10.88 5.88
N ARG A 67 11.52 12.20 6.02
CA ARG A 67 12.25 13.02 7.00
C ARG A 67 11.96 12.58 8.43
N MET A 68 10.70 12.36 8.79
CA MET A 68 10.32 11.94 10.14
C MET A 68 10.86 10.55 10.46
N ALA A 69 10.71 9.60 9.54
CA ALA A 69 11.14 8.22 9.69
C ALA A 69 12.66 8.09 9.90
N GLN A 70 13.47 8.96 9.29
CA GLN A 70 14.92 9.00 9.50
C GLN A 70 15.33 9.20 10.96
N THR A 71 14.48 9.81 11.80
CA THR A 71 14.80 10.06 13.21
C THR A 71 14.42 8.90 14.14
N VAL A 72 13.61 7.94 13.67
CA VAL A 72 13.13 6.81 14.47
C VAL A 72 14.25 5.95 15.05
N PRO A 73 15.33 5.60 14.31
CA PRO A 73 16.45 4.82 14.89
C PRO A 73 17.12 5.50 16.09
N ALA A 74 17.21 6.84 16.08
CA ALA A 74 17.76 7.60 17.19
C ALA A 74 16.82 7.56 18.42
N ASP A 75 15.51 7.69 18.20
CA ASP A 75 14.52 7.56 19.27
C ASP A 75 14.54 6.16 19.89
N VAL A 76 14.65 5.11 19.06
CA VAL A 76 14.79 3.72 19.53
C VAL A 76 16.06 3.52 20.36
N THR A 77 17.17 4.17 19.97
CA THR A 77 18.42 4.12 20.75
C THR A 77 18.23 4.74 22.13
N LYS A 78 17.59 5.91 22.23
CA LYS A 78 17.29 6.54 23.52
C LYS A 78 16.37 5.67 24.38
N VAL A 79 15.36 5.04 23.78
CA VAL A 79 14.46 4.12 24.50
C VAL A 79 15.24 2.93 25.06
N ARG A 80 16.16 2.36 24.27
CA ARG A 80 17.06 1.28 24.74
C ARG A 80 17.93 1.72 25.92
N GLU A 81 18.29 2.99 25.99
CA GLU A 81 19.04 3.60 27.11
C GLU A 81 18.15 3.98 28.30
N GLY A 82 16.85 3.64 28.26
CA GLY A 82 15.89 3.92 29.34
C GLY A 82 15.26 5.32 29.27
N MET A 83 15.46 6.05 28.17
CA MET A 83 14.91 7.39 27.96
C MET A 83 13.88 7.37 26.84
N LEU A 84 12.59 7.57 27.16
CA LEU A 84 11.56 7.78 26.15
C LEU A 84 11.51 9.27 25.74
N PRO A 85 11.85 9.63 24.48
CA PRO A 85 11.67 10.99 24.01
C PRO A 85 10.18 11.36 24.02
N LYS A 86 9.84 12.55 24.52
CA LYS A 86 8.45 13.01 24.69
C LYS A 86 7.65 12.98 23.39
N ASP A 87 8.31 13.22 22.27
CA ASP A 87 7.75 13.32 20.94
C ASP A 87 7.80 12.01 20.15
N ALA A 88 8.49 10.97 20.62
CA ALA A 88 8.68 9.73 19.87
C ALA A 88 7.33 9.07 19.49
N ILE A 89 6.39 9.03 20.44
CA ILE A 89 5.07 8.43 20.20
C ILE A 89 4.23 9.26 19.22
N GLU A 90 4.20 10.58 19.39
CA GLU A 90 3.45 11.47 18.49
C GLU A 90 4.02 11.46 17.07
N LYS A 91 5.35 11.42 16.95
CA LYS A 91 6.03 11.27 15.68
C LYS A 91 5.64 9.99 14.95
N LEU A 92 5.59 8.85 15.66
CA LEU A 92 5.15 7.58 15.08
C LEU A 92 3.68 7.64 14.61
N LYS A 93 2.79 8.28 15.37
CA LYS A 93 1.39 8.51 14.95
C LYS A 93 1.32 9.37 13.69
N GLN A 94 2.15 10.40 13.58
CA GLN A 94 2.17 11.26 12.40
C GLN A 94 2.70 10.52 11.16
N ILE A 95 3.74 9.69 11.32
CA ILE A 95 4.22 8.79 10.26
C ILE A 95 3.09 7.84 9.80
N GLU A 96 2.39 7.22 10.74
CA GLU A 96 1.24 6.35 10.42
C GLU A 96 0.17 7.10 9.63
N ARG A 97 -0.20 8.30 10.09
CA ARG A 97 -1.20 9.15 9.43
C ARG A 97 -0.79 9.48 7.99
N LEU A 98 0.44 9.94 7.77
CA LEU A 98 0.97 10.25 6.44
C LEU A 98 0.99 9.00 5.55
N SER A 99 1.46 7.86 6.07
CA SER A 99 1.50 6.61 5.30
C SER A 99 0.11 6.16 4.82
N LYS A 100 -0.91 6.29 5.68
CA LYS A 100 -2.30 5.95 5.35
C LYS A 100 -2.86 6.88 4.28
N HIS A 101 -2.58 8.17 4.41
CA HIS A 101 -3.06 9.17 3.46
C HIS A 101 -2.41 8.97 2.08
N LEU A 102 -1.09 8.79 2.02
CA LEU A 102 -0.38 8.44 0.79
C LEU A 102 -0.92 7.18 0.13
N ARG A 103 -1.17 6.11 0.89
CA ARG A 103 -1.77 4.88 0.34
C ARG A 103 -3.14 5.12 -0.27
N ALA A 104 -3.97 5.95 0.38
CA ALA A 104 -5.29 6.30 -0.14
C ALA A 104 -5.22 7.18 -1.40
N GLN A 105 -4.21 8.05 -1.51
CA GLN A 105 -4.00 8.89 -2.70
C GLN A 105 -3.48 8.08 -3.91
N LEU A 106 -2.55 7.14 -3.67
CA LEU A 106 -1.96 6.31 -4.71
C LEU A 106 -2.88 5.17 -5.18
N ASN A 107 -3.87 4.80 -4.36
CA ASN A 107 -4.89 3.81 -4.69
C ASN A 107 -6.30 4.37 -4.36
N PRO A 108 -6.81 5.29 -5.23
CA PRO A 108 -8.01 6.07 -4.97
C PRO A 108 -9.31 5.28 -4.84
#